data_AF-A0A7J6PPU0-F1
#
_entry.id   AF-A0A7J6PPU0-F1
#
_cell.length_a   1.000
_cell.length_b   1.000
_cell.length_c   1.000
_cell.angle_alpha   90.00
_cell.angle_beta   90.00
_cell.angle_gamma   90.00
#
_symmetry.space_group_name_H-M   'P 1'
#
loop_
_entity.id
_entity.type
_entity.pdbx_description
1 polymer ?
#
loop_
_entity_poly.entity_id
_entity_poly.type
_entity_poly.pdbx_seq_one_letter_code
_entity_poly.pdbx_strand_id
1 'polypeptide(L)'
;MRLQLPEMAAMMIAVFHRSYHGLYPKGKTKILDGDENDVRKAEATKLYKKVVIFYAHWCGHCQAVAHHLIAHRKEFYDSKTFYDEEGLPRVVAFDCARDDEAN
;
A
#
# COMPACT_ATOMS: atom_id res chain seq x y z
N MET A 1 -13.48 -20.99 -29.46
CA MET A 1 -12.53 -21.01 -28.32
C MET A 1 -13.16 -21.78 -27.17
N ARG A 2 -12.77 -23.04 -26.96
CA ARG A 2 -13.13 -23.81 -25.75
C ARG A 2 -11.97 -23.65 -24.77
N LEU A 3 -12.04 -22.68 -23.86
CA LEU A 3 -11.10 -22.65 -22.74
C LEU A 3 -11.47 -23.77 -21.77
N GLN A 4 -10.50 -24.61 -21.43
CA GLN A 4 -10.62 -25.72 -20.50
C GLN A 4 -10.92 -25.15 -19.09
N LEU A 5 -11.82 -25.77 -18.29
CA LEU A 5 -12.12 -25.37 -16.90
C LEU A 5 -10.92 -24.89 -16.04
N PRO A 6 -9.73 -25.52 -16.07
CA PRO A 6 -8.57 -25.05 -15.31
C PRO A 6 -8.04 -23.68 -15.74
N GLU A 7 -8.17 -23.31 -17.02
CA GLU A 7 -7.74 -21.99 -17.49
C GLU A 7 -8.68 -20.88 -17.01
N MET A 8 -9.98 -21.16 -16.96
CA MET A 8 -10.96 -20.22 -16.41
C MET A 8 -10.76 -20.02 -14.90
N ALA A 9 -10.45 -21.09 -14.17
CA ALA A 9 -10.10 -20.99 -12.74
C ALA A 9 -8.84 -20.15 -12.54
N ALA A 10 -7.79 -20.37 -13.34
CA ALA A 10 -6.58 -19.56 -13.30
C ALA A 10 -6.85 -18.08 -13.63
N MET A 11 -7.73 -17.80 -14.60
CA MET A 11 -8.13 -16.43 -14.94
C MET A 11 -8.89 -15.75 -13.80
N MET A 12 -9.84 -16.46 -13.18
CA MET A 12 -10.60 -15.94 -12.03
C MET A 12 -9.67 -15.69 -10.84
N ILE A 13 -8.79 -16.63 -10.51
CA ILE A 13 -7.79 -16.46 -9.44
C ILE A 13 -6.87 -15.25 -9.73
N ALA A 14 -6.44 -15.06 -10.97
CA ALA A 14 -5.61 -13.91 -11.35
C ALA A 14 -6.36 -12.57 -11.26
N VAL A 15 -7.65 -12.54 -11.61
CA VAL A 15 -8.51 -11.36 -11.47
C VAL A 15 -8.72 -11.04 -10.00
N PHE A 16 -9.02 -12.04 -9.16
CA PHE A 16 -9.20 -11.85 -7.72
C PHE A 16 -7.91 -11.40 -7.04
N HIS A 17 -6.76 -12.00 -7.33
CA HIS A 17 -5.48 -11.60 -6.74
C HIS A 17 -5.12 -10.13 -7.01
N ARG A 18 -5.46 -9.59 -8.18
CA ARG A 18 -5.07 -8.21 -8.53
C ARG A 18 -5.87 -7.15 -7.76
N SER A 19 -7.10 -7.45 -7.39
CA SER A 19 -7.91 -6.55 -6.55
C SER A 19 -7.39 -6.43 -5.11
N TYR A 20 -6.58 -7.39 -4.64
CA TYR A 20 -6.05 -7.40 -3.27
C TYR A 20 -4.74 -6.63 -3.07
N HIS A 21 -4.11 -6.10 -4.13
CA HIS A 21 -2.88 -5.33 -4.01
C HIS A 21 -3.18 -3.82 -4.04
N GLY A 22 -2.92 -3.11 -2.95
CA GLY A 22 -3.08 -1.65 -2.86
C GLY A 22 -2.10 -0.88 -3.76
N LEU A 23 -2.20 0.45 -3.76
CA LEU A 23 -1.41 1.34 -4.63
C LEU A 23 0.09 1.33 -4.31
N TYR A 24 0.47 0.88 -3.11
CA TYR A 24 1.86 0.87 -2.64
C TYR A 24 2.35 -0.56 -2.41
N PRO A 25 2.84 -1.26 -3.44
CA PRO A 25 3.28 -2.65 -3.30
C PRO A 25 4.49 -2.77 -2.37
N LYS A 26 4.35 -3.51 -1.25
CA LYS A 26 5.35 -3.71 -0.18
C LYS A 26 6.76 -4.09 -0.64
N GLY A 27 6.89 -4.74 -1.81
CA GLY A 27 8.19 -5.13 -2.39
C GLY A 27 8.88 -4.06 -3.26
N LYS A 28 8.15 -3.04 -3.74
CA LYS A 28 8.70 -1.96 -4.57
C LYS A 28 8.74 -0.63 -3.83
N THR A 29 7.88 -0.45 -2.84
CA THR A 29 7.79 0.75 -2.02
C THR A 29 8.12 0.41 -0.59
N LYS A 30 8.94 1.25 0.05
CA LYS A 30 9.19 1.15 1.50
C LYS A 30 8.07 1.82 2.32
N ILE A 31 6.91 2.04 1.69
CA ILE A 31 5.70 2.59 2.29
C ILE A 31 4.91 1.40 2.80
N LEU A 32 4.48 1.47 4.06
CA LEU A 32 3.54 0.48 4.60
C LEU A 32 2.18 0.76 3.95
N ASP A 33 1.74 -0.18 3.13
CA ASP A 33 0.36 -0.25 2.64
C ASP A 33 -0.43 -0.86 3.80
N GLY A 34 -1.15 0.01 4.51
CA GLY A 34 -1.80 -0.22 5.78
C GLY A 34 -2.82 -1.35 5.67
N ASP A 35 -2.35 -2.59 5.76
CA ASP A 35 -3.17 -3.68 6.24
C ASP A 35 -3.29 -3.58 7.76
N GLU A 36 -4.28 -4.27 8.33
CA GLU A 36 -4.54 -4.28 9.78
C GLU A 36 -3.27 -4.53 10.63
N ASN A 37 -2.34 -5.35 10.16
CA ASN A 37 -1.10 -5.64 10.87
C ASN A 37 -0.11 -4.48 10.83
N ASP A 38 -0.08 -3.74 9.73
CA ASP A 38 0.75 -2.56 9.54
C ASP A 38 0.16 -1.35 10.27
N VAL A 39 -1.17 -1.23 10.38
CA VAL A 39 -1.85 -0.26 11.26
C VAL A 39 -1.52 -0.54 12.72
N ARG A 40 -1.65 -1.78 13.17
CA ARG A 40 -1.35 -2.15 14.57
C ARG A 40 0.12 -1.91 14.93
N LYS A 41 1.05 -2.19 14.00
CA LYS A 41 2.46 -1.83 14.16
C LYS A 41 2.67 -0.32 14.15
N ALA A 42 1.97 0.38 13.27
CA ALA A 42 1.99 1.83 13.24
C ALA A 42 1.55 2.39 14.61
N GLU A 43 0.37 2.02 15.13
CA GLU A 43 -0.15 2.47 16.44
C GLU A 43 0.73 2.11 17.64
N ALA A 44 1.30 0.91 17.65
CA ALA A 44 2.24 0.49 18.69
C ALA A 44 3.51 1.35 18.71
N THR A 45 3.86 1.94 17.57
CA THR A 45 4.99 2.85 17.43
C THR A 45 4.51 4.29 17.49
N LYS A 46 5.36 5.22 17.92
CA LYS A 46 5.01 6.63 18.07
C LYS A 46 4.74 7.30 16.70
N LEU A 47 3.51 7.14 16.19
CA LEU A 47 3.05 7.61 14.87
C LEU A 47 3.24 9.11 14.63
N TYR A 48 3.35 9.92 15.68
CA TYR A 48 3.50 11.38 15.55
C TYR A 48 4.76 11.83 14.79
N LYS A 49 5.75 10.94 14.57
CA LYS A 49 6.93 11.21 13.73
C LYS A 49 6.79 10.69 12.29
N LYS A 50 5.57 10.34 11.85
CA LYS A 50 5.29 9.68 10.57
C LYS A 50 4.33 10.52 9.72
N VAL A 51 4.50 10.43 8.40
CA VAL A 51 3.56 10.97 7.40
C VAL A 51 2.54 9.90 7.08
N VAL A 52 1.27 10.25 7.17
CA VAL A 52 0.15 9.36 6.87
C VAL A 52 -0.52 9.78 5.56
N ILE A 53 -0.73 8.83 4.65
CA ILE A 53 -1.36 9.04 3.35
C ILE A 53 -2.66 8.25 3.32
N PHE A 54 -3.80 8.93 3.35
CA PHE A 54 -5.10 8.29 3.13
C PHE A 54 -5.42 8.30 1.63
N TYR A 55 -5.70 7.13 1.07
CA TYR A 55 -5.97 6.97 -0.36
C TYR A 55 -7.11 5.98 -0.61
N ALA A 56 -7.59 5.91 -1.85
CA ALA A 56 -8.47 4.85 -2.32
C ALA A 56 -7.89 4.23 -3.59
N HIS A 57 -7.80 2.89 -3.66
CA HIS A 57 -7.13 2.22 -4.79
C HIS A 57 -7.78 2.46 -6.16
N TRP A 58 -9.07 2.79 -6.18
CA TRP A 58 -9.83 3.10 -7.39
C TRP A 58 -9.80 4.59 -7.78
N CYS A 59 -9.27 5.47 -6.92
CA CYS A 59 -9.27 6.90 -7.17
C CYS A 59 -8.12 7.29 -8.11
N GLY A 60 -8.46 7.82 -9.29
CA GLY A 60 -7.49 8.25 -10.30
C GLY A 60 -6.53 9.35 -9.81
N HIS A 61 -7.00 10.26 -8.94
CA HIS A 61 -6.13 11.28 -8.33
C HIS A 61 -5.10 10.66 -7.39
N CYS A 62 -5.52 9.67 -6.58
CA CYS A 62 -4.62 8.94 -5.69
C CYS A 62 -3.56 8.15 -6.47
N GLN A 63 -3.96 7.50 -7.56
CA GLN A 63 -3.05 6.77 -8.44
C GLN A 63 -1.95 7.67 -9.02
N ALA A 64 -2.31 8.86 -9.51
CA ALA A 64 -1.34 9.80 -10.07
C ALA A 64 -0.33 10.27 -9.02
N VAL A 65 -0.80 10.59 -7.81
CA VAL A 65 0.05 10.98 -6.69
C VAL A 65 0.97 9.83 -6.26
N ALA A 66 0.42 8.62 -6.12
CA ALA A 66 1.18 7.43 -5.77
C ALA A 66 2.30 7.18 -6.78
N HIS A 67 2.01 7.25 -8.08
CA HIS A 67 3.02 7.11 -9.13
C HIS A 67 4.13 8.16 -9.00
N HIS A 68 3.78 9.43 -8.74
CA HIS A 68 4.76 10.50 -8.54
C HIS A 68 5.64 10.27 -7.32
N LEU A 69 5.05 9.89 -6.18
CA LEU A 69 5.77 9.59 -4.94
C LEU A 69 6.71 8.39 -5.11
N ILE A 70 6.27 7.35 -5.81
CA ILE A 70 7.08 6.16 -6.08
C ILE A 70 8.25 6.50 -7.00
N ALA A 71 8.00 7.28 -8.06
CA ALA A 71 9.03 7.69 -9.00
C ALA A 71 10.11 8.56 -8.34
N HIS A 72 9.70 9.48 -7.46
CA HIS A 72 10.60 10.46 -6.81
C HIS A 72 10.92 10.07 -5.36
N ARG A 73 10.84 8.78 -5.03
CA ARG A 73 11.04 8.28 -3.66
C ARG A 73 12.34 8.74 -3.02
N LYS A 74 13.41 9.00 -3.77
CA LYS A 74 14.69 9.44 -3.20
C LYS A 74 14.66 10.88 -2.71
N GLU A 75 13.80 11.70 -3.30
CA GLU A 75 13.65 13.13 -2.97
C GLU A 75 12.65 13.31 -1.84
N PHE A 76 11.53 12.57 -1.89
CA PHE A 76 10.51 12.60 -0.84
C PHE A 76 10.94 11.84 0.42
N TYR A 77 11.81 10.83 0.28
CA TYR A 77 12.21 9.94 1.37
C TYR A 77 13.74 9.82 1.44
N ASP A 78 14.37 10.69 2.24
CA ASP A 78 15.79 10.57 2.52
C ASP A 78 16.06 9.29 3.31
N SER A 79 16.89 8.41 2.76
CA SER A 79 17.29 7.14 3.37
C SER A 79 17.78 7.23 4.83
N LYS A 80 18.36 8.36 5.25
CA LYS A 80 18.87 8.55 6.63
C LYS A 80 17.77 8.89 7.62
N THR A 81 16.70 9.54 7.16
CA THR A 81 15.58 9.98 8.00
C THR A 81 14.32 9.17 7.74
N PHE A 82 14.29 8.33 6.71
CA PHE A 82 13.09 7.60 6.30
C PHE A 82 12.72 6.48 7.26
N TYR A 83 13.68 5.95 8.01
CA TYR A 83 13.42 4.99 9.07
C TYR A 83 13.43 5.67 10.43
N ASP A 84 12.55 5.24 11.33
CA ASP A 84 12.64 5.56 12.75
C ASP A 84 13.76 4.75 13.42
N GLU A 85 14.02 5.06 14.70
CA GLU A 85 15.05 4.40 15.52
C GLU A 85 14.79 2.89 15.67
N GLU A 86 13.57 2.43 15.38
CA GLU A 86 13.13 1.05 15.42
C GLU A 86 13.20 0.37 14.03
N GLY A 87 13.67 1.08 13.01
CA GLY A 87 13.83 0.56 11.65
C GLY A 87 12.53 0.49 10.86
N LEU A 88 11.46 1.15 11.29
CA LEU A 88 10.19 1.23 10.57
C LEU A 88 10.13 2.46 9.66
N PRO A 89 9.48 2.37 8.50
CA PRO A 89 9.33 3.51 7.62
C PRO A 89 8.47 4.60 8.26
N ARG A 90 8.85 5.85 8.03
CA ARG A 90 8.11 7.03 8.50
C ARG A 90 6.92 7.39 7.62
N VAL A 91 6.64 6.62 6.58
CA VAL A 91 5.47 6.86 5.71
C VAL A 91 4.59 5.63 5.67
N VAL A 92 3.33 5.85 6.02
CA VAL A 92 2.27 4.84 6.07
C VAL A 92 1.14 5.31 5.18
N ALA A 93 0.64 4.46 4.31
CA ALA A 93 -0.47 4.75 3.41
C ALA A 93 -1.64 3.82 3.73
N PHE A 94 -2.82 4.38 4.00
CA PHE A 94 -4.03 3.65 4.35
C PHE A 94 -5.01 3.67 3.18
N ASP A 95 -5.57 2.51 2.83
CA ASP A 95 -6.55 2.39 1.77
C ASP A 95 -7.96 2.46 2.36
N CYS A 96 -8.55 3.65 2.35
CA CYS A 96 -9.87 3.91 2.92
C CYS A 96 -11.01 3.19 2.19
N ALA A 97 -10.75 2.57 1.03
CA ALA A 97 -11.71 1.73 0.31
C ALA A 97 -11.57 0.23 0.63
N ARG A 98 -10.62 -0.13 1.50
CA ARG A 98 -10.48 -1.47 2.09
C ARG A 98 -10.71 -1.46 3.59
N ASP A 99 -10.41 -0.32 4.23
CA ASP A 99 -10.52 -0.14 5.69
C ASP A 99 -11.93 0.31 6.15
N ASP A 100 -12.94 0.26 5.28
CA ASP A 100 -14.35 0.50 5.59
C ASP A 100 -14.99 -0.59 6.48
N GLU A 101 -14.26 -1.67 6.79
CA GLU A 101 -14.60 -2.69 7.80
C GLU A 101 -14.22 -2.28 9.24
N ALA A 102 -13.64 -1.09 9.46
CA ALA A 102 -13.27 -0.60 10.79
C ALA A 102 -14.41 0.12 11.54
N ASN A 103 -15.66 -0.34 11.39
CA ASN A 103 -16.77 0.06 12.27
C ASN A 103 -17.65 -1.13 12.67
#